data_AF-A0A0D3C2M6-F1
#
_entry.id   AF-A0A0D3C2M6-F1
#
_cell.length_a   1.000
_cell.length_b   1.000
_cell.length_c   1.000
_cell.angle_alpha   90.00
_cell.angle_beta   90.00
_cell.angle_gamma   90.00
#
_symmetry.space_group_name_H-M   'P 1'
#
loop_
_entity.id
_entity.type
_entity.pdbx_description
1 polymer ?
#
loop_
_entity_poly.entity_id
_entity_poly.type
_entity_poly.pdbx_seq_one_letter_code
_entity_poly.pdbx_strand_id
1 'polypeptide(L)'
;MNKPLFMHIVDRLSNEIQYFRRKKDGLRRISLSPLQKCTAAIRVLAYGSPADTVDEYLRLGETTTRLCVEIFLEGIIYLFGDEYLRRPTPADLQRLLDVGEQRGFPGMIGNIDCMHWEWKNCPTAWKGNILVGTLNDINVLDRSPVFDNIIKVQAPNVTFSVNGREYHMTYYLTVGIYPKWENFIQYIPIPQGPQAALFVQRQEAVRKNVERAFGVLQARFAIVKNPAVFWDKVKIENIMRACIILPNMIVQDERDGYTQFDVSEFQQGEDYGSSHVDLT
;
A
#
# COMPACT_ATOMS: atom_id res chain seq x y z
N MET A 1 -1.65 10.65 -12.42
CA MET A 1 -0.52 11.49 -11.96
C MET A 1 -0.55 12.77 -12.75
N ASN A 2 -0.64 13.91 -12.08
CA ASN A 2 -0.64 15.21 -12.73
C ASN A 2 0.79 15.60 -13.18
N LYS A 3 0.90 16.69 -13.95
CA LYS A 3 2.18 17.17 -14.47
C LYS A 3 3.13 17.68 -13.35
N PRO A 4 2.69 18.48 -12.36
CA PRO A 4 3.55 18.95 -11.28
C PRO A 4 4.24 17.82 -10.50
N LEU A 5 3.48 16.83 -10.03
CA LEU A 5 4.02 15.69 -9.29
C LEU A 5 5.00 14.88 -10.15
N PHE A 6 4.66 14.66 -11.41
CA PHE A 6 5.57 13.98 -12.34
C PHE A 6 6.88 14.73 -12.52
N MET A 7 6.83 16.06 -12.69
CA MET A 7 8.03 16.88 -12.81
C MET A 7 8.85 16.90 -11.52
N HIS A 8 8.21 16.87 -10.34
CA HIS A 8 8.89 16.73 -9.06
C HIS A 8 9.69 15.42 -8.97
N ILE A 9 9.09 14.30 -9.36
CA ILE A 9 9.77 13.00 -9.42
C ILE A 9 10.96 13.05 -10.40
N VAL A 10 10.74 13.59 -11.60
CA VAL A 10 11.79 13.71 -12.62
C VAL A 10 12.97 14.56 -12.12
N ASP A 11 12.70 15.68 -11.47
CA ASP A 11 13.73 16.58 -10.94
C ASP A 11 14.55 15.90 -9.82
N ARG A 12 13.87 15.32 -8.82
CA ARG A 12 14.52 14.59 -7.72
C ARG A 12 15.41 13.46 -8.23
N LEU A 13 14.89 12.62 -9.13
CA LEU A 13 15.67 11.54 -9.76
C LEU A 13 16.86 12.08 -10.55
N SER A 14 16.68 13.17 -11.30
CA SER A 14 17.77 13.79 -12.06
C SER A 14 18.87 14.35 -11.16
N ASN A 15 18.49 14.94 -10.03
CA ASN A 15 19.44 15.59 -9.13
C ASN A 15 20.18 14.57 -8.29
N GLU A 16 19.54 13.49 -7.85
CA GLU A 16 20.13 12.56 -6.88
C GLU A 16 20.68 11.28 -7.54
N ILE A 17 20.15 10.87 -8.69
CA ILE A 17 20.52 9.60 -9.33
C ILE A 17 21.30 9.84 -10.62
N GLN A 18 22.56 9.41 -10.60
CA GLN A 18 23.50 9.64 -11.69
C GLN A 18 23.02 9.09 -13.04
N TYR A 19 22.21 8.02 -13.03
CA TYR A 19 21.65 7.45 -14.26
C TYR A 19 20.64 8.38 -14.93
N PHE A 20 19.82 9.12 -14.17
CA PHE A 20 18.80 10.01 -14.72
C PHE A 20 19.39 11.33 -15.22
N ARG A 21 20.56 11.73 -14.73
CA ARG A 21 21.30 12.90 -15.24
C ARG A 21 21.54 12.79 -16.74
N ARG A 22 21.34 13.92 -17.43
CA ARG A 22 21.67 14.06 -18.85
C ARG A 22 23.19 14.10 -19.00
N LYS A 23 23.76 13.19 -19.80
CA LYS A 23 25.19 13.09 -20.06
C LYS A 23 25.47 13.35 -21.54
N LYS A 24 26.71 13.75 -21.85
CA LYS A 24 27.26 13.76 -23.21
C LYS A 24 28.32 12.67 -23.29
N ASP A 25 28.29 11.87 -24.34
CA ASP A 25 29.35 10.90 -24.59
C ASP A 25 30.61 11.58 -25.16
N GLY A 26 31.69 10.82 -25.33
CA GLY A 26 32.95 11.33 -25.91
C GLY A 26 32.80 11.86 -27.35
N LEU A 27 31.72 11.51 -28.05
CA LEU A 27 31.35 11.99 -29.39
C LEU A 27 30.39 13.18 -29.35
N ARG A 28 30.15 13.78 -28.17
CA ARG A 28 29.21 14.89 -27.91
C ARG A 28 27.73 14.55 -28.18
N ARG A 29 27.38 13.28 -28.35
CA ARG A 29 25.98 12.85 -28.45
C ARG A 29 25.34 12.97 -27.08
N ILE A 30 24.10 13.45 -27.09
CA ILE A 30 23.37 13.69 -25.85
C ILE A 30 22.63 12.41 -25.46
N SER A 31 22.80 11.96 -24.22
CA SER A 31 22.04 10.84 -23.69
C SER A 31 20.54 11.17 -23.62
N LEU A 32 19.73 10.12 -23.48
CA LEU A 32 18.32 10.23 -23.17
C LEU A 32 18.07 11.19 -22.00
N SER A 33 17.03 12.00 -22.16
CA SER A 33 16.61 12.94 -21.12
C SER A 33 16.03 12.19 -19.91
N PRO A 34 16.13 12.78 -18.70
CA PRO A 34 15.48 12.21 -17.52
C PRO A 34 13.97 12.01 -17.72
N LEU A 35 13.33 12.94 -18.44
CA LEU A 35 11.93 12.87 -18.80
C LEU A 35 11.60 11.61 -19.61
N GLN A 36 12.40 11.29 -20.64
CA GLN A 36 12.21 10.07 -21.44
C GLN A 36 12.38 8.81 -20.60
N LYS A 37 13.40 8.76 -19.74
CA LYS A 37 13.68 7.61 -18.86
C LYS A 37 12.55 7.37 -17.85
N CYS A 38 12.08 8.41 -17.17
CA CYS A 38 10.98 8.31 -16.22
C CYS A 38 9.66 7.95 -16.92
N THR A 39 9.40 8.54 -18.10
CA THR A 39 8.20 8.21 -18.89
C THR A 39 8.20 6.75 -19.32
N ALA A 40 9.35 6.21 -19.75
CA ALA A 40 9.47 4.80 -20.09
C ALA A 40 9.15 3.90 -18.90
N ALA A 41 9.76 4.19 -17.74
CA ALA A 41 9.55 3.42 -16.52
C ALA A 41 8.08 3.41 -16.09
N ILE A 42 7.44 4.58 -15.99
CA ILE A 42 6.04 4.69 -15.56
C ILE A 42 5.10 3.98 -16.56
N ARG A 43 5.37 4.04 -17.87
CA ARG A 43 4.55 3.33 -18.87
C ARG A 43 4.65 1.81 -18.74
N VAL A 44 5.84 1.28 -18.47
CA VAL A 44 6.00 -0.16 -18.19
C VAL A 44 5.22 -0.55 -16.93
N LEU A 45 5.30 0.25 -15.86
CA LEU A 45 4.55 -0.02 -14.63
C LEU A 45 3.04 0.04 -14.85
N ALA A 46 2.56 1.07 -15.56
CA ALA A 46 1.14 1.32 -15.79
C ALA A 46 0.50 0.28 -16.71
N TYR A 47 1.13 -0.01 -17.85
CA TYR A 47 0.56 -0.87 -18.89
C TYR A 47 1.00 -2.34 -18.77
N GLY A 48 2.04 -2.62 -17.98
CA GLY A 48 2.61 -3.96 -17.85
C GLY A 48 3.18 -4.49 -19.16
N SER A 49 3.29 -3.66 -20.20
CA SER A 49 3.72 -4.09 -21.52
C SER A 49 5.20 -4.51 -21.47
N PRO A 50 5.59 -5.53 -22.24
CA PRO A 50 6.98 -5.92 -22.33
C PRO A 50 7.83 -4.76 -22.87
N ALA A 51 9.09 -4.70 -22.43
CA ALA A 51 9.96 -3.54 -22.60
C ALA A 51 10.27 -3.21 -24.09
N ASP A 52 10.01 -4.16 -24.99
CA ASP A 52 10.07 -4.07 -26.45
C ASP A 52 8.94 -3.20 -27.05
N THR A 53 7.74 -3.22 -26.48
CA THR A 53 6.59 -2.43 -26.97
C THR A 53 6.63 -0.95 -26.58
N VAL A 54 7.50 -0.56 -25.66
CA VAL A 54 7.72 0.86 -25.29
C VAL A 54 8.52 1.60 -26.39
N ASP A 55 9.07 0.86 -27.34
CA ASP A 55 9.91 1.36 -28.43
C ASP A 55 9.17 2.30 -29.41
N GLU A 56 7.87 2.09 -29.67
CA GLU A 56 7.17 2.85 -30.72
C GLU A 56 7.06 4.36 -30.45
N TYR A 57 6.96 4.77 -29.17
CA TYR A 57 6.79 6.19 -28.81
C TYR A 57 8.07 6.88 -28.35
N LEU A 58 8.97 6.16 -27.68
CA LEU A 58 10.18 6.74 -27.08
C LEU A 58 11.47 6.34 -27.81
N ARG A 59 11.40 5.39 -28.76
CA ARG A 59 12.54 4.81 -29.50
C ARG A 59 13.65 4.34 -28.56
N LEU A 60 13.25 3.52 -27.60
CA LEU A 60 14.11 2.98 -26.56
C LEU A 60 14.24 1.48 -26.75
N GLY A 61 15.47 1.00 -26.90
CA GLY A 61 15.75 -0.44 -26.93
C GLY A 61 15.33 -1.11 -25.62
N GLU A 62 14.86 -2.35 -25.72
CA GLU A 62 14.34 -3.16 -24.61
C GLU A 62 15.25 -3.15 -23.37
N THR A 63 16.56 -3.33 -23.57
CA THR A 63 17.57 -3.33 -22.49
C THR A 63 17.64 -1.99 -21.76
N THR A 64 17.47 -0.88 -22.48
CA THR A 64 17.45 0.47 -21.90
C THR A 64 16.16 0.70 -21.12
N THR A 65 15.02 0.26 -21.65
CA THR A 65 13.73 0.33 -20.97
C THR A 65 13.74 -0.46 -19.66
N ARG A 66 14.28 -1.69 -19.66
CA ARG A 66 14.41 -2.51 -18.44
C ARG A 66 15.29 -1.83 -17.40
N LEU A 67 16.43 -1.27 -17.82
CA LEU A 67 17.33 -0.55 -16.91
C LEU A 67 16.69 0.73 -16.36
N CYS A 68 15.90 1.45 -17.16
CA CYS A 68 15.12 2.60 -16.70
C CYS A 68 14.14 2.18 -15.60
N VAL A 69 13.43 1.07 -15.77
CA VAL A 69 12.48 0.56 -14.75
C VAL A 69 13.22 0.19 -13.47
N GLU A 70 14.29 -0.60 -13.55
CA GLU A 70 15.04 -1.06 -12.38
C GLU A 70 15.56 0.12 -11.54
N ILE A 71 16.26 1.07 -12.18
CA ILE A 71 16.83 2.23 -11.49
C ILE A 71 15.75 3.23 -11.05
N PHE A 72 14.64 3.33 -11.80
CA PHE A 72 13.50 4.14 -11.38
C PHE A 72 12.88 3.61 -10.08
N LEU A 73 12.62 2.30 -9.99
CA LEU A 73 12.03 1.67 -8.82
C LEU A 73 12.91 1.85 -7.58
N GLU A 74 14.20 1.56 -7.70
CA GLU A 74 15.17 1.79 -6.62
C GLU A 74 15.22 3.26 -6.21
N GLY A 75 15.21 4.17 -7.20
CA GLY A 75 15.18 5.61 -6.96
C GLY A 75 13.92 6.08 -6.24
N ILE A 76 12.74 5.59 -6.61
CA ILE A 76 11.48 5.92 -5.92
C ILE A 76 11.53 5.48 -4.46
N ILE A 77 12.01 4.26 -4.20
CA ILE A 77 12.12 3.73 -2.84
C ILE A 77 13.14 4.53 -2.03
N TYR A 78 14.30 4.82 -2.62
CA TYR A 78 15.36 5.58 -1.94
C TYR A 78 14.92 7.02 -1.61
N LEU A 79 14.24 7.70 -2.53
CA LEU A 79 13.91 9.12 -2.39
C LEU A 79 12.62 9.40 -1.62
N PHE A 80 11.65 8.48 -1.71
CA PHE A 80 10.29 8.68 -1.21
C PHE A 80 9.84 7.56 -0.25
N GLY A 81 10.60 6.49 -0.10
CA GLY A 81 10.24 5.37 0.78
C GLY A 81 10.10 5.79 2.25
N ASP A 82 10.99 6.65 2.74
CA ASP A 82 10.96 7.13 4.13
C ASP A 82 9.73 7.98 4.45
N GLU A 83 9.09 8.61 3.46
CA GLU A 83 7.88 9.39 3.65
C GLU A 83 6.62 8.53 3.48
N TYR A 84 6.59 7.67 2.47
CA TYR A 84 5.37 6.98 2.02
C TYR A 84 5.25 5.53 2.48
N LEU A 85 6.33 4.93 2.99
CA LEU A 85 6.34 3.63 3.65
C LEU A 85 6.68 3.74 5.15
N ARG A 86 6.59 4.96 5.70
CA ARG A 86 6.82 5.21 7.12
C ARG A 86 5.79 4.52 8.00
N ARG A 87 6.15 4.42 9.28
CA ARG A 87 5.20 4.05 10.33
C ARG A 87 4.11 5.12 10.45
N PRO A 88 2.85 4.74 10.76
CA PRO A 88 1.80 5.69 11.08
C PRO A 88 2.24 6.63 12.20
N THR A 89 2.02 7.93 12.00
CA THR A 89 2.20 8.92 13.07
C THR A 89 1.01 8.86 14.03
N PRO A 90 1.08 9.48 15.22
CA PRO A 90 -0.08 9.61 16.10
C PRO A 90 -1.30 10.24 15.40
N ALA A 91 -1.07 11.19 14.48
CA ALA A 91 -2.14 11.80 13.69
C ALA A 91 -2.78 10.82 12.69
N ASP A 92 -1.97 9.97 12.05
CA ASP A 92 -2.49 8.90 11.18
C ASP A 92 -3.28 7.88 11.99
N LEU A 93 -2.79 7.54 13.18
CA LEU A 93 -3.45 6.62 14.10
C LEU A 93 -4.79 7.15 14.55
N GLN A 94 -4.86 8.41 15.00
CA GLN A 94 -6.12 9.05 15.39
C GLN A 94 -7.13 9.00 14.24
N ARG A 95 -6.70 9.35 13.02
CA ARG A 95 -7.56 9.28 11.85
C ARG A 95 -8.07 7.87 11.56
N LEU A 96 -7.25 6.84 11.77
CA LEU A 96 -7.68 5.44 11.61
C LEU A 96 -8.71 5.05 12.67
N LEU A 97 -8.52 5.51 13.91
CA LEU A 97 -9.47 5.31 15.01
C LEU A 97 -10.81 6.01 14.73
N ASP A 98 -10.79 7.26 14.30
CA ASP A 98 -12.00 8.01 13.95
C ASP A 98 -12.80 7.31 12.84
N VAL A 99 -12.11 6.83 11.80
CA VAL A 99 -12.74 6.05 10.71
C VAL A 99 -13.26 4.70 11.22
N GLY A 100 -12.56 4.07 12.15
CA GLY A 100 -13.01 2.84 12.81
C GLY A 100 -14.28 3.06 13.60
N GLU A 101 -14.31 4.13 14.41
CA GLU A 101 -15.43 4.52 15.25
C GLU A 101 -16.68 4.86 14.42
N GLN A 102 -16.53 5.64 13.35
CA GLN A 102 -17.61 5.92 12.39
C GLN A 102 -18.19 4.65 11.74
N ARG A 103 -17.39 3.58 11.65
CA ARG A 103 -17.81 2.28 11.10
C ARG A 103 -18.31 1.33 12.19
N GLY A 104 -18.32 1.77 13.45
CA GLY A 104 -18.74 0.99 14.59
C GLY A 104 -17.71 -0.01 15.10
N PHE A 105 -16.43 0.27 14.87
CA PHE A 105 -15.28 -0.47 15.39
C PHE A 105 -14.34 0.47 16.18
N PRO A 106 -14.73 0.90 17.40
CA PRO A 106 -13.84 1.67 18.28
C PRO A 106 -12.55 0.90 18.55
N GLY A 107 -11.38 1.56 18.54
CA GLY A 107 -10.09 0.91 18.78
C GLY A 107 -9.48 0.14 17.60
N MET A 108 -10.20 0.05 16.47
CA MET A 108 -9.70 -0.63 15.26
C MET A 108 -8.74 0.26 14.47
N ILE A 109 -7.56 -0.26 14.17
CA ILE A 109 -6.54 0.45 13.38
C ILE A 109 -6.36 -0.12 11.97
N GLY A 110 -7.00 -1.25 11.66
CA GLY A 110 -7.01 -1.78 10.30
C GLY A 110 -7.64 -3.16 10.20
N ASN A 111 -7.65 -3.66 8.96
CA ASN A 111 -8.06 -5.02 8.63
C ASN A 111 -6.93 -5.72 7.88
N ILE A 112 -6.60 -6.93 8.33
CA ILE A 112 -5.60 -7.80 7.72
C ILE A 112 -6.36 -8.89 6.96
N ASP A 113 -6.48 -8.72 5.65
CA ASP A 113 -7.17 -9.66 4.76
C ASP A 113 -6.38 -9.83 3.46
N CYS A 114 -5.83 -11.02 3.28
CA CYS A 114 -5.07 -11.42 2.09
C CYS A 114 -5.73 -12.58 1.32
N MET A 115 -6.91 -13.05 1.77
CA MET A 115 -7.50 -14.31 1.30
C MET A 115 -8.03 -14.29 -0.15
N HIS A 116 -8.08 -13.12 -0.80
CA HIS A 116 -8.66 -12.99 -2.13
C HIS A 116 -7.63 -12.70 -3.24
N TRP A 117 -6.33 -12.86 -2.94
CA TRP A 117 -5.26 -12.52 -3.87
C TRP A 117 -4.63 -13.74 -4.53
N GLU A 118 -5.10 -14.09 -5.72
CA GLU A 118 -4.41 -15.05 -6.58
C GLU A 118 -3.43 -14.31 -7.49
N TRP A 119 -2.13 -14.33 -7.13
CA TRP A 119 -1.09 -14.07 -8.13
C TRP A 119 -1.07 -15.22 -9.11
N LYS A 120 -1.68 -15.01 -10.29
CA LYS A 120 -1.82 -16.04 -11.33
C LYS A 120 -0.52 -16.77 -11.67
N ASN A 121 0.66 -16.19 -11.41
CA ASN A 121 1.96 -16.84 -11.55
C ASN A 121 3.02 -16.31 -10.56
N CYS A 122 2.82 -16.52 -9.26
CA CYS A 122 3.89 -16.37 -8.26
C CYS A 122 5.06 -17.33 -8.59
N PRO A 123 6.35 -16.89 -8.63
CA PRO A 123 7.48 -17.72 -9.04
C PRO A 123 7.57 -19.03 -8.26
N THR A 124 8.03 -20.13 -8.86
CA THR A 124 8.02 -21.44 -8.19
C THR A 124 8.92 -21.50 -6.95
N ALA A 125 9.96 -20.66 -6.86
CA ALA A 125 10.75 -20.46 -5.64
C ALA A 125 9.95 -19.86 -4.47
N TRP A 126 8.84 -19.20 -4.80
CA TRP A 126 7.79 -18.81 -3.88
C TRP A 126 6.76 -19.95 -3.75
N LYS A 127 6.35 -20.70 -4.80
CA LYS A 127 5.51 -21.93 -4.62
C LYS A 127 6.12 -23.01 -3.71
N GLY A 128 7.44 -23.07 -3.57
CA GLY A 128 8.14 -24.01 -2.69
C GLY A 128 8.35 -23.52 -1.26
N ASN A 129 8.10 -22.23 -0.99
CA ASN A 129 8.11 -21.60 0.35
C ASN A 129 6.77 -20.94 0.72
N ILE A 130 5.76 -21.10 -0.14
CA ILE A 130 4.39 -20.61 -0.08
C ILE A 130 3.57 -21.77 -0.63
N LEU A 131 3.21 -22.70 0.25
CA LEU A 131 2.46 -23.89 -0.11
C LEU A 131 1.04 -23.46 -0.50
N VAL A 132 0.55 -23.99 -1.61
CA VAL A 132 -0.86 -23.85 -1.99
C VAL A 132 -1.72 -24.46 -0.88
N GLY A 133 -2.45 -23.62 -0.15
CA GLY A 133 -3.55 -24.07 0.73
C GLY A 133 -3.36 -23.98 2.24
N THR A 134 -2.22 -23.54 2.80
CA THR A 134 -2.08 -23.37 4.26
C THR A 134 -1.19 -22.18 4.66
N LEU A 135 -1.76 -21.21 5.38
CA LEU A 135 -1.08 -20.25 6.28
C LEU A 135 0.11 -19.44 5.70
N ASN A 136 0.04 -19.05 4.43
CA ASN A 136 1.07 -18.23 3.79
C ASN A 136 1.20 -16.83 4.41
N ASP A 137 0.08 -16.28 4.90
CA ASP A 137 0.06 -14.96 5.50
C ASP A 137 0.76 -14.93 6.86
N ILE A 138 0.69 -16.02 7.64
CA ILE A 138 1.40 -16.12 8.92
C ILE A 138 2.91 -16.07 8.70
N ASN A 139 3.44 -16.75 7.68
CA ASN A 139 4.88 -16.72 7.37
C ASN A 139 5.36 -15.36 6.83
N VAL A 140 4.47 -14.57 6.22
CA VAL A 140 4.75 -13.18 5.80
C VAL A 140 4.68 -12.23 7.00
N LEU A 141 3.72 -12.42 7.92
CA LEU A 141 3.63 -11.67 9.18
C LEU A 141 4.85 -11.94 10.08
N ASP A 142 5.22 -13.22 10.25
CA ASP A 142 6.31 -13.68 11.13
C ASP A 142 7.71 -13.32 10.62
N ARG A 143 7.84 -12.96 9.33
CA ARG A 143 9.10 -12.52 8.70
C ARG A 143 9.11 -11.03 8.36
N SER A 144 8.02 -10.31 8.62
CA SER A 144 7.91 -8.90 8.30
C SER A 144 8.20 -8.06 9.55
N PRO A 145 9.25 -7.22 9.54
CA PRO A 145 9.55 -6.31 10.65
C PRO A 145 8.46 -5.26 10.88
N VAL A 146 7.49 -5.14 9.96
CA VAL A 146 6.28 -4.31 10.11
C VAL A 146 5.34 -4.89 11.17
N PHE A 147 5.26 -6.22 11.26
CA PHE A 147 4.37 -6.92 12.19
C PHE A 147 5.08 -7.35 13.47
N ASP A 148 6.41 -7.38 13.51
CA ASP A 148 7.18 -7.65 14.73
C ASP A 148 6.73 -6.79 15.92
N ASN A 149 6.39 -5.51 15.72
CA ASN A 149 5.93 -4.63 16.79
C ASN A 149 4.43 -4.83 17.15
N ILE A 150 3.64 -5.28 16.18
CA ILE A 150 2.21 -5.64 16.37
C ILE A 150 2.10 -6.93 17.19
N ILE A 151 3.05 -7.86 16.99
CA ILE A 151 3.15 -9.16 17.66
C ILE A 151 3.83 -9.05 19.03
N LYS A 152 4.81 -8.15 19.19
CA LYS A 152 5.62 -7.99 20.41
C LYS A 152 5.12 -6.93 21.40
N VAL A 153 3.85 -6.53 21.35
CA VAL A 153 3.24 -5.67 22.39
C VAL A 153 3.82 -4.24 22.44
N GLN A 154 4.01 -3.61 21.27
CA GLN A 154 4.12 -2.14 21.15
C GLN A 154 2.93 -1.60 20.33
N ALA A 155 1.73 -2.14 20.57
CA ALA A 155 0.52 -1.52 20.07
C ALA A 155 0.37 -0.14 20.73
N PRO A 156 -0.01 0.90 19.99
CA PRO A 156 -0.22 2.21 20.57
C PRO A 156 -1.29 2.14 21.67
N ASN A 157 -1.03 2.79 22.79
CA ASN A 157 -1.90 2.79 23.96
C ASN A 157 -3.12 3.69 23.65
N VAL A 158 -4.26 3.07 23.41
CA VAL A 158 -5.50 3.75 23.02
C VAL A 158 -6.60 3.25 23.93
N THR A 159 -7.30 4.20 24.55
CA THR A 159 -8.40 3.88 25.44
C THR A 159 -9.74 4.02 24.71
N PHE A 160 -10.55 2.97 24.73
CA PHE A 160 -11.92 2.98 24.22
C PHE A 160 -12.82 2.09 25.07
N SER A 161 -14.14 2.32 25.03
CA SER A 161 -15.11 1.52 25.79
C SER A 161 -16.12 0.84 24.87
N VAL A 162 -16.43 -0.43 25.17
CA VAL A 162 -17.47 -1.20 24.49
C VAL A 162 -18.26 -1.97 25.53
N ASN A 163 -19.59 -1.83 25.51
CA ASN A 163 -20.50 -2.49 26.45
C ASN A 163 -20.13 -2.27 27.93
N GLY A 164 -19.67 -1.07 28.28
CA GLY A 164 -19.27 -0.71 29.66
C GLY A 164 -17.94 -1.30 30.12
N ARG A 165 -17.16 -1.93 29.22
CA ARG A 165 -15.79 -2.36 29.47
C ARG A 165 -14.82 -1.45 28.76
N GLU A 166 -13.78 -1.04 29.47
CA GLU A 166 -12.71 -0.22 28.94
C GLU A 166 -11.56 -1.11 28.44
N TYR A 167 -10.96 -0.72 27.33
CA TYR A 167 -9.87 -1.40 26.66
C TYR A 167 -8.76 -0.38 26.40
N HIS A 168 -7.51 -0.78 26.62
CA HIS A 168 -6.33 0.09 26.50
C HIS A 168 -5.38 -0.37 25.37
N MET A 169 -5.94 -0.94 24.30
CA MET A 169 -5.14 -1.52 23.22
C MET A 169 -5.86 -1.46 21.88
N THR A 170 -5.14 -1.09 20.84
CA THR A 170 -5.69 -1.17 19.48
C THR A 170 -5.76 -2.60 18.97
N TYR A 171 -6.68 -2.88 18.05
CA TYR A 171 -6.78 -4.19 17.41
C TYR A 171 -6.90 -4.10 15.88
N TYR A 172 -6.63 -5.23 15.24
CA TYR A 172 -6.88 -5.46 13.82
C TYR A 172 -8.03 -6.45 13.64
N LEU A 173 -8.88 -6.20 12.63
CA LEU A 173 -9.80 -7.23 12.14
C LEU A 173 -9.01 -8.23 11.28
N THR A 174 -9.25 -9.52 11.48
CA THR A 174 -8.54 -10.55 10.72
C THR A 174 -9.49 -11.64 10.22
N VAL A 175 -9.08 -12.34 9.17
CA VAL A 175 -9.75 -13.58 8.75
C VAL A 175 -9.36 -14.75 9.67
N GLY A 176 -10.16 -15.82 9.66
CA GLY A 176 -10.00 -16.97 10.57
C GLY A 176 -8.72 -17.82 10.37
N ILE A 177 -7.82 -17.43 9.47
CA ILE A 177 -6.53 -18.12 9.24
C ILE A 177 -5.43 -17.62 10.18
N TYR A 178 -5.60 -16.47 10.83
CA TYR A 178 -4.58 -15.91 11.71
C TYR A 178 -4.67 -16.51 13.12
N PRO A 179 -3.56 -16.56 13.88
CA PRO A 179 -3.60 -17.01 15.27
C PRO A 179 -4.55 -16.14 16.10
N LYS A 180 -5.11 -16.72 17.17
CA LYS A 180 -5.92 -15.99 18.15
C LYS A 180 -5.00 -15.19 19.07
N TRP A 181 -4.51 -14.06 18.59
CA TRP A 181 -3.76 -13.10 19.40
C TRP A 181 -4.71 -12.07 20.02
N GLU A 182 -4.27 -11.47 21.12
CA GLU A 182 -5.07 -10.51 21.91
C GLU A 182 -5.50 -9.31 21.06
N ASN A 183 -4.66 -8.87 20.13
CA ASN A 183 -4.90 -7.71 19.28
C ASN A 183 -5.65 -8.05 17.99
N PHE A 184 -6.06 -9.31 17.78
CA PHE A 184 -6.71 -9.77 16.55
C PHE A 184 -8.15 -10.20 16.81
N ILE A 185 -9.10 -9.46 16.22
CA ILE A 185 -10.51 -9.82 16.24
C ILE A 185 -10.83 -10.61 14.97
N GLN A 186 -11.12 -11.90 15.17
CA GLN A 186 -11.36 -12.84 14.08
C GLN A 186 -12.75 -12.69 13.45
N TYR A 187 -12.82 -12.99 12.16
CA TYR A 187 -14.06 -13.17 11.41
C TYR A 187 -14.96 -14.27 12.01
N ILE A 188 -16.27 -14.02 12.04
CA ILE A 188 -17.29 -14.97 12.50
C ILE A 188 -17.87 -15.72 11.29
N PRO A 189 -17.59 -17.03 11.11
CA PRO A 189 -18.01 -17.76 9.90
C PRO A 189 -19.51 -17.99 9.80
N ILE A 190 -20.17 -18.20 10.94
CA ILE A 190 -21.59 -18.50 11.02
C ILE A 190 -22.18 -17.57 12.09
N PRO A 191 -22.65 -16.37 11.70
CA PRO A 191 -23.23 -15.42 12.66
C PRO A 191 -24.52 -15.99 13.25
N GLN A 192 -24.56 -16.09 14.58
CA GLN A 192 -25.75 -16.51 15.32
C GLN A 192 -26.47 -15.29 15.88
N GLY A 193 -27.72 -15.08 15.47
CA GLY A 193 -28.53 -13.96 15.91
C GLY A 193 -28.23 -12.62 15.21
N PRO A 194 -29.07 -11.59 15.46
CA PRO A 194 -29.04 -10.33 14.73
C PRO A 194 -27.77 -9.50 14.99
N GLN A 195 -27.20 -9.57 16.19
CA GLN A 195 -25.99 -8.82 16.55
C GLN A 195 -24.74 -9.36 15.82
N ALA A 196 -24.58 -10.68 15.75
CA ALA A 196 -23.47 -11.29 15.02
C ALA A 196 -23.60 -11.04 13.51
N ALA A 197 -24.83 -11.05 12.97
CA ALA A 197 -25.07 -10.73 11.57
C ALA A 197 -24.68 -9.28 11.24
N LEU A 198 -25.05 -8.33 12.09
CA LEU A 198 -24.65 -6.92 11.94
C LEU A 198 -23.13 -6.73 12.04
N PHE A 199 -22.47 -7.42 12.98
CA PHE A 199 -21.01 -7.39 13.11
C PHE A 199 -20.33 -7.88 11.83
N VAL A 200 -20.74 -9.04 11.31
CA VAL A 200 -20.21 -9.59 10.05
C VAL A 200 -20.44 -8.64 8.88
N GLN A 201 -21.64 -8.06 8.76
CA GLN A 201 -21.94 -7.08 7.71
C GLN A 201 -21.00 -5.87 7.75
N ARG A 202 -20.76 -5.30 8.95
CA ARG A 202 -19.82 -4.18 9.13
C ARG A 202 -18.38 -4.60 8.85
N GLN A 203 -17.98 -5.79 9.28
CA GLN A 203 -16.64 -6.33 9.03
C GLN A 203 -16.41 -6.55 7.53
N GLU A 204 -17.37 -7.08 6.78
CA GLU A 204 -17.30 -7.22 5.33
C GLU A 204 -17.16 -5.86 4.62
N ALA A 205 -17.87 -4.83 5.10
CA ALA A 205 -17.71 -3.48 4.56
C ALA A 205 -16.29 -2.93 4.76
N VAL A 206 -15.66 -3.23 5.91
CA VAL A 206 -14.25 -2.88 6.16
C VAL A 206 -13.32 -3.67 5.23
N ARG A 207 -13.56 -4.98 5.06
CA ARG A 207 -12.78 -5.87 4.17
C ARG A 207 -12.77 -5.39 2.72
N LYS A 208 -13.91 -4.93 2.21
CA LYS A 208 -14.01 -4.36 0.85
C LYS A 208 -13.08 -3.17 0.62
N ASN A 209 -12.63 -2.45 1.66
CA ASN A 209 -11.64 -1.38 1.47
C ASN A 209 -10.27 -1.91 1.07
N VAL A 210 -9.86 -3.04 1.65
CA VAL A 210 -8.60 -3.69 1.30
C VAL A 210 -8.66 -4.17 -0.15
N GLU A 211 -9.74 -4.88 -0.53
CA GLU A 211 -9.98 -5.30 -1.91
C GLU A 211 -10.04 -4.12 -2.89
N ARG A 212 -10.71 -3.01 -2.52
CA ARG A 212 -10.74 -1.79 -3.34
C ARG A 212 -9.38 -1.14 -3.47
N ALA A 213 -8.58 -1.07 -2.41
CA ALA A 213 -7.22 -0.53 -2.46
C ALA A 213 -6.35 -1.35 -3.42
N PHE A 214 -6.41 -2.69 -3.33
CA PHE A 214 -5.74 -3.56 -4.29
C PHE A 214 -6.31 -3.43 -5.71
N GLY A 215 -7.63 -3.27 -5.85
CA GLY A 215 -8.28 -3.01 -7.13
C GLY A 215 -7.80 -1.71 -7.79
N VAL A 216 -7.60 -0.65 -7.01
CA VAL A 216 -7.01 0.61 -7.49
C VAL A 216 -5.56 0.40 -7.91
N LEU A 217 -4.76 -0.32 -7.12
CA LEU A 217 -3.38 -0.67 -7.49
C LEU A 217 -3.33 -1.44 -8.81
N GLN A 218 -4.18 -2.44 -8.97
CA GLN A 218 -4.33 -3.24 -10.17
C GLN A 218 -4.84 -2.45 -11.38
N ALA A 219 -5.72 -1.49 -11.17
CA ALA A 219 -6.23 -0.61 -12.23
C ALA A 219 -5.14 0.37 -12.70
N ARG A 220 -4.29 0.85 -11.77
CA ARG A 220 -3.23 1.83 -12.07
C ARG A 220 -1.95 1.18 -12.59
N PHE A 221 -1.62 -0.03 -12.17
CA PHE A 221 -0.38 -0.73 -12.53
C PHE A 221 -0.65 -2.15 -13.02
N ALA A 222 -0.77 -2.30 -14.34
CA ALA A 222 -0.94 -3.62 -14.94
C ALA A 222 0.30 -4.52 -14.77
N ILE A 223 1.48 -3.97 -14.45
CA ILE A 223 2.65 -4.80 -14.12
C ILE A 223 2.39 -5.74 -12.93
N VAL A 224 1.53 -5.33 -11.99
CA VAL A 224 1.14 -6.13 -10.81
C VAL A 224 0.22 -7.30 -11.18
N LYS A 225 -0.45 -7.22 -12.35
CA LYS A 225 -1.31 -8.29 -12.88
C LYS A 225 -0.53 -9.34 -13.68
N ASN A 226 0.66 -8.99 -14.16
CA ASN A 226 1.39 -9.81 -15.12
C ASN A 226 2.18 -10.93 -14.45
N PRO A 227 2.36 -12.09 -15.11
CA PRO A 227 3.15 -13.18 -14.59
C PRO A 227 4.58 -12.73 -14.24
N ALA A 228 5.00 -12.93 -12.99
CA ALA A 228 6.33 -12.55 -12.53
C ALA A 228 7.41 -13.59 -12.84
N VAL A 229 7.19 -14.45 -13.83
CA VAL A 229 7.97 -15.68 -14.10
C VAL A 229 9.48 -15.43 -14.27
N PHE A 230 9.87 -14.22 -14.67
CA PHE A 230 11.26 -13.83 -14.91
C PHE A 230 11.83 -12.81 -13.90
N TRP A 231 11.10 -12.50 -12.82
CA TRP A 231 11.52 -11.50 -11.84
C TRP A 231 12.08 -12.17 -10.59
N ASP A 232 13.25 -11.73 -10.14
CA ASP A 232 13.79 -12.14 -8.85
C ASP A 232 12.99 -11.51 -7.69
N LYS A 233 13.18 -12.05 -6.48
CA LYS A 233 12.47 -11.60 -5.26
C LYS A 233 12.67 -10.11 -4.98
N VAL A 234 13.89 -9.61 -5.15
CA VAL A 234 14.24 -8.21 -4.85
C VAL A 234 13.53 -7.27 -5.82
N LYS A 235 13.44 -7.64 -7.09
CA LYS A 235 12.72 -6.85 -8.08
C LYS A 235 11.22 -6.84 -7.85
N ILE A 236 10.61 -7.97 -7.49
CA ILE A 236 9.18 -8.01 -7.14
C ILE A 236 8.91 -7.12 -5.93
N GLU A 237 9.76 -7.19 -4.90
CA GLU A 237 9.66 -6.34 -3.72
C GLU A 237 9.76 -4.84 -4.09
N ASN A 238 10.71 -4.47 -4.96
CA ASN A 238 10.88 -3.09 -5.40
C ASN A 238 9.67 -2.59 -6.22
N ILE A 239 9.13 -3.43 -7.11
CA ILE A 239 7.89 -3.12 -7.85
C ILE A 239 6.75 -2.85 -6.87
N MET A 240 6.53 -3.75 -5.91
CA MET A 240 5.43 -3.61 -4.95
C MET A 240 5.57 -2.36 -4.09
N ARG A 241 6.77 -2.08 -3.56
CA ARG A 241 7.05 -0.88 -2.77
C ARG A 241 6.80 0.39 -3.58
N ALA A 242 7.32 0.49 -4.80
CA ALA A 242 7.07 1.66 -5.66
C ALA A 242 5.60 1.79 -6.06
N CYS A 243 4.90 0.68 -6.32
CA CYS A 243 3.47 0.67 -6.60
C CYS A 243 2.62 1.06 -5.39
N ILE A 244 3.15 1.04 -4.16
CA ILE A 244 2.48 1.62 -2.97
C ILE A 244 2.82 3.11 -2.84
N ILE A 245 4.10 3.47 -3.02
CA ILE A 245 4.57 4.86 -2.91
C ILE A 245 3.88 5.77 -3.93
N LEU A 246 3.90 5.39 -5.22
CA LEU A 246 3.42 6.26 -6.31
C LEU A 246 1.94 6.63 -6.19
N PRO A 247 1.00 5.72 -5.87
CA PRO A 247 -0.39 6.09 -5.60
C PRO A 247 -0.55 6.95 -4.36
N ASN A 248 0.22 6.71 -3.29
CA ASN A 248 0.13 7.54 -2.09
C ASN A 248 0.57 8.98 -2.39
N MET A 249 1.63 9.15 -3.19
CA MET A 249 2.04 10.45 -3.71
C MET A 249 0.92 11.11 -4.53
N ILE A 250 0.28 10.36 -5.44
CA ILE A 250 -0.83 10.86 -6.26
C ILE A 250 -2.01 11.28 -5.38
N VAL A 251 -2.39 10.46 -4.39
CA VAL A 251 -3.51 10.74 -3.49
C VAL A 251 -3.24 11.99 -2.65
N GLN A 252 -2.01 12.16 -2.14
CA GLN A 252 -1.63 13.35 -1.39
C GLN A 252 -1.66 14.61 -2.26
N ASP A 253 -1.06 14.56 -3.43
CA ASP A 253 -1.03 15.68 -4.39
C ASP A 253 -2.43 16.05 -4.92
N GLU A 254 -3.31 15.06 -5.11
CA GLU A 254 -4.72 15.31 -5.45
C GLU A 254 -5.50 15.90 -4.27
N ARG A 255 -5.15 15.57 -3.02
CA ARG A 255 -5.82 16.06 -1.79
C ARG A 255 -5.66 17.56 -1.58
N ASP A 256 -4.51 18.13 -1.94
CA ASP A 256 -4.25 19.58 -1.86
C ASP A 256 -5.07 20.40 -2.88
N GLY A 257 -5.67 19.74 -3.88
CA GLY A 257 -6.65 20.32 -4.80
C GLY A 257 -8.10 20.36 -4.25
N TYR A 258 -8.39 19.68 -3.14
CA TYR A 258 -9.73 19.55 -2.54
C TYR A 258 -9.91 20.40 -1.26
N THR A 259 -9.56 21.69 -1.31
CA THR A 259 -9.79 22.64 -0.20
C THR A 259 -11.26 23.09 -0.04
N GLN A 260 -12.24 22.27 -0.43
CA GLN A 260 -13.66 22.49 -0.16
C GLN A 260 -14.38 21.14 0.07
N PHE A 261 -14.23 20.58 1.26
CA PHE A 261 -15.33 19.82 1.85
C PHE A 261 -15.96 20.73 2.89
N ASP A 262 -17.18 21.16 2.61
CA ASP A 262 -18.03 21.80 3.60
C ASP A 262 -18.37 20.75 4.66
N VAL A 263 -17.75 20.88 5.83
CA VAL A 263 -17.90 19.95 6.96
C VAL A 263 -19.30 20.08 7.59
N SER A 264 -20.11 21.06 7.16
CA SER A 264 -21.47 21.24 7.65
C SER A 264 -22.46 20.15 7.22
N GLU A 265 -22.15 19.35 6.19
CA GLU A 265 -23.05 18.25 5.74
C GLU A 265 -22.99 16.97 6.61
N PHE A 266 -22.05 16.86 7.54
CA PHE A 266 -21.90 15.67 8.40
C PHE A 266 -22.28 15.90 9.88
N GLN A 267 -22.75 17.08 10.25
CA GLN A 267 -23.28 17.32 11.59
C GLN A 267 -24.75 16.89 11.68
N GLN A 268 -25.00 15.59 11.84
CA GLN A 268 -26.22 15.11 12.48
C GLN A 268 -25.96 13.83 13.28
N GLY A 269 -26.19 13.91 14.59
CA GLY A 269 -26.31 12.78 15.49
C GLY A 269 -25.34 12.84 16.67
N GLU A 270 -25.77 13.45 17.77
CA GLU A 270 -25.11 13.36 19.07
C GLU A 270 -25.09 11.91 19.54
N ASP A 271 -23.90 11.33 19.71
CA ASP A 271 -23.67 10.24 20.66
C ASP A 271 -22.20 10.28 21.14
N TYR A 272 -22.02 10.36 22.46
CA TYR A 272 -20.74 10.64 23.11
C TYR A 272 -19.92 9.36 23.28
N GLY A 273 -19.22 8.94 22.22
CA GLY A 273 -18.08 8.03 22.29
C GLY A 273 -16.83 8.78 21.83
N SER A 274 -15.80 8.86 22.68
CA SER A 274 -14.55 9.57 22.36
C SER A 274 -13.39 8.62 22.60
N SER A 275 -12.71 8.22 21.52
CA SER A 275 -11.41 7.55 21.60
C SER A 275 -10.28 8.61 21.63
N HIS A 276 -9.46 8.57 22.69
CA HIS A 276 -8.33 9.51 22.89
C HIS A 276 -7.00 8.77 22.84
N VAL A 277 -6.01 9.36 22.16
CA VAL A 277 -4.63 8.87 22.12
C VAL A 277 -3.81 9.65 23.14
N ASP A 278 -3.30 8.97 24.17
CA ASP A 278 -2.38 9.59 25.13
C ASP A 278 -1.00 9.82 24.46
N LEU A 279 -0.62 11.09 24.32
CA LEU A 279 0.69 11.52 23.82
C LEU A 279 1.67 11.61 25.00
N THR A 280 2.22 10.48 25.45
CA THR A 280 3.37 10.45 26.37
C THR A 280 4.54 9.70 25.78
#